data_AF-A0A3B5A280-F1
#
_entry.id   AF-A0A3B5A280-F1
#
_cell.length_a   1.000
_cell.length_b   1.000
_cell.length_c   1.000
_cell.angle_alpha   90.00
_cell.angle_beta   90.00
_cell.angle_gamma   90.00
#
_symmetry.space_group_name_H-M   'P 1'
#
loop_
_entity.id
_entity.type
_entity.pdbx_description
1 polymer ?
#
loop_
_entity_poly.entity_id
_entity_poly.type
_entity_poly.pdbx_seq_one_letter_code
_entity_poly.pdbx_strand_id
1 'polypeptide(L)'
;MASLLRVVAASCSAPLFSNLSSVKNDIKRLHQLSLLSHAPVLFLVSSPGIPYKQLTVGVPKEIFQNERRVALSPAGVQALIKQGFNVVVESGAGEPSKFPDEQYTQAGATIKDLKDVLASDVVVKVRAPIFNPAVGVHEVEMMKDAATLISFIYPAQNPELMDMLSQKKATVVAMDQVPRVTIAQGYDALSSMANIAGYVCGTFNASRGVRSFLSGSSRV
;
A
#
# COMPACT_ATOMS: atom_id res chain seq x y z
N MET A 1 -16.40 -9.20 30.65
CA MET A 1 -15.45 -9.57 31.72
C MET A 1 -14.31 -10.33 31.07
N ALA A 2 -13.10 -9.79 31.19
CA ALA A 2 -11.81 -10.34 30.74
C ALA A 2 -11.60 -11.78 31.25
N SER A 3 -10.68 -12.63 30.83
CA SER A 3 -9.37 -12.58 30.15
C SER A 3 -9.04 -14.06 29.90
N LEU A 4 -8.38 -14.43 28.80
CA LEU A 4 -7.57 -15.66 28.77
C LEU A 4 -6.44 -15.56 27.73
N LEU A 5 -5.36 -14.93 28.22
CA LEU A 5 -3.93 -15.21 28.03
C LEU A 5 -3.41 -15.77 26.69
N ARG A 6 -2.58 -14.91 26.08
CA ARG A 6 -1.57 -15.15 25.04
C ARG A 6 -0.51 -16.19 25.47
N VAL A 7 -0.14 -17.04 24.51
CA VAL A 7 1.02 -17.94 24.54
C VAL A 7 2.30 -17.17 24.18
N VAL A 8 3.34 -17.35 24.98
CA VAL A 8 4.75 -16.98 24.70
C VAL A 8 5.63 -18.17 25.10
N ALA A 9 6.50 -18.61 24.20
CA ALA A 9 7.79 -19.28 24.49
C ALA A 9 8.57 -19.32 23.17
N ALA A 10 9.54 -18.44 22.90
CA ALA A 10 10.90 -18.38 23.44
C ALA A 10 11.78 -19.59 23.04
N SER A 11 12.74 -19.29 22.17
CA SER A 11 13.92 -20.05 21.79
C SER A 11 14.69 -20.62 22.98
N CYS A 12 15.14 -21.87 22.92
CA CYS A 12 16.29 -22.34 23.69
C CYS A 12 17.06 -23.46 22.98
N SER A 13 18.36 -23.23 22.93
CA SER A 13 19.46 -24.03 22.40
C SER A 13 19.82 -25.22 23.32
N ALA A 14 20.35 -26.28 22.70
CA ALA A 14 21.04 -27.51 23.18
C ALA A 14 21.80 -27.50 24.54
N PRO A 15 22.52 -28.58 24.94
CA PRO A 15 22.30 -30.05 24.95
C PRO A 15 22.58 -30.65 26.38
N LEU A 16 22.39 -31.96 26.64
CA LEU A 16 23.30 -32.78 27.49
C LEU A 16 22.85 -34.25 27.67
N PHE A 17 23.85 -35.12 27.53
CA PHE A 17 23.91 -36.56 27.72
C PHE A 17 23.55 -37.03 29.15
N SER A 18 22.98 -38.24 29.29
CA SER A 18 23.71 -39.44 29.78
C SER A 18 22.81 -40.48 30.45
N ASN A 19 23.22 -41.75 30.26
CA ASN A 19 22.89 -42.97 30.99
C ASN A 19 21.56 -43.69 30.72
N LEU A 20 21.62 -44.76 29.91
CA LEU A 20 21.58 -46.12 30.48
C LEU A 20 22.23 -47.14 29.52
N SER A 21 22.90 -48.09 30.14
CA SER A 21 23.85 -49.06 29.58
C SER A 21 23.21 -50.28 28.91
N SER A 22 23.81 -50.67 27.78
CA SER A 22 24.27 -52.03 27.44
C SER A 22 23.31 -53.22 27.57
N VAL A 23 22.79 -53.71 26.43
CA VAL A 23 22.76 -55.15 26.10
C VAL A 23 23.07 -55.34 24.61
N LYS A 24 23.97 -56.29 24.35
CA LYS A 24 24.66 -56.60 23.09
C LYS A 24 23.75 -57.16 21.99
N ASN A 25 24.12 -56.78 20.75
CA ASN A 25 24.09 -57.53 19.48
C ASN A 25 23.01 -58.58 19.26
N ASP A 26 22.17 -58.36 18.24
CA ASP A 26 22.16 -59.29 17.11
C ASP A 26 21.71 -58.59 15.81
N ILE A 27 22.60 -58.66 14.82
CA ILE A 27 22.39 -58.18 13.45
C ILE A 27 21.64 -59.27 12.71
N LYS A 28 20.43 -59.00 12.23
CA LYS A 28 19.91 -59.49 10.94
C LYS A 28 18.54 -58.91 10.61
N ARG A 29 18.40 -58.54 9.33
CA ARG A 29 17.18 -58.21 8.57
C ARG A 29 16.62 -56.79 8.71
N LEU A 30 17.25 -55.91 7.92
CA LEU A 30 16.56 -55.04 6.96
C LEU A 30 15.26 -55.68 6.45
N HIS A 31 14.11 -55.09 6.76
CA HIS A 31 13.11 -54.70 5.77
C HIS A 31 12.06 -53.81 6.46
N GLN A 32 11.98 -52.57 5.96
CA GLN A 32 10.84 -51.66 6.02
C GLN A 32 10.17 -51.44 7.39
N LEU A 33 10.33 -50.23 7.93
CA LEU A 33 9.25 -49.44 8.53
C LEU A 33 9.75 -48.00 8.75
N SER A 34 9.61 -47.20 7.68
CA SER A 34 9.72 -45.74 7.72
C SER A 34 8.48 -45.18 8.42
N LEU A 35 8.60 -44.87 9.71
CA LEU A 35 7.64 -44.03 10.43
C LEU A 35 8.22 -42.62 10.54
N LEU A 36 8.24 -41.90 9.42
CA LEU A 36 8.35 -40.45 9.41
C LEU A 36 6.94 -39.88 9.58
N SER A 37 6.64 -39.44 10.80
CA SER A 37 5.44 -38.69 11.14
C SER A 37 5.40 -37.41 10.30
N HIS A 38 4.54 -37.41 9.27
CA HIS A 38 4.25 -36.23 8.48
C HIS A 38 3.43 -35.27 9.35
N ALA A 39 4.08 -34.24 9.89
CA ALA A 39 3.37 -33.07 10.37
C ALA A 39 2.55 -32.51 9.20
N PRO A 40 1.22 -32.34 9.32
CA PRO A 40 0.44 -31.75 8.25
C PRO A 40 0.92 -30.31 8.09
N VAL A 41 1.45 -30.01 6.90
CA VAL A 41 1.65 -28.66 6.40
C VAL A 41 0.31 -27.95 6.60
N LEU A 42 0.28 -26.97 7.50
CA LEU A 42 -0.87 -26.09 7.74
C LEU A 42 -1.19 -25.43 6.40
N PHE A 43 -2.17 -26.01 5.70
CA PHE A 43 -2.75 -25.43 4.50
C PHE A 43 -3.37 -24.10 4.92
N LEU A 44 -2.75 -23.02 4.47
CA LEU A 44 -3.23 -21.66 4.70
C LEU A 44 -4.62 -21.58 4.08
N VAL A 45 -5.66 -21.56 4.91
CA VAL A 45 -7.04 -21.44 4.45
C VAL A 45 -7.15 -20.08 3.75
N SER A 46 -7.29 -20.13 2.43
CA SER A 46 -7.68 -18.97 1.63
C SER A 46 -9.04 -18.50 2.13
N SER A 47 -9.08 -17.41 2.89
CA SER A 47 -10.34 -16.75 3.23
C SER A 47 -11.06 -16.42 1.92
N PRO A 48 -12.37 -16.68 1.79
CA PRO A 48 -13.10 -16.24 0.60
C PRO A 48 -12.91 -14.73 0.44
N GLY A 49 -12.49 -14.32 -0.76
CA GLY A 49 -12.32 -12.91 -1.09
C GLY A 49 -13.64 -12.16 -1.00
N ILE A 50 -13.59 -10.88 -0.62
CA ILE A 50 -14.76 -10.01 -0.59
C ILE A 50 -15.11 -9.62 -2.04
N PRO A 51 -16.37 -9.76 -2.48
CA PRO A 51 -16.76 -9.40 -3.84
C PRO A 51 -16.64 -7.88 -4.09
N TYR A 52 -16.21 -7.49 -5.29
CA TYR A 52 -15.93 -6.08 -5.63
C TYR A 52 -17.10 -5.12 -5.41
N LYS A 53 -18.34 -5.58 -5.66
CA LYS A 53 -19.55 -4.76 -5.47
C LYS A 53 -19.79 -4.31 -4.03
N GLN A 54 -19.19 -4.99 -3.06
CA GLN A 54 -19.29 -4.65 -1.63
C GLN A 54 -18.16 -3.73 -1.17
N LEU A 55 -17.14 -3.52 -2.01
CA LEU A 55 -15.99 -2.69 -1.67
C LEU A 55 -16.17 -1.28 -2.23
N THR A 56 -15.85 -0.29 -1.40
CA THR A 56 -15.85 1.12 -1.79
C THR A 56 -14.42 1.65 -1.82
N VAL A 57 -14.05 2.28 -2.94
CA VAL A 57 -12.78 2.98 -3.14
C VAL A 57 -13.00 4.48 -2.95
N GLY A 58 -12.31 5.07 -1.98
CA GLY A 58 -12.36 6.48 -1.64
C GLY A 58 -11.15 7.26 -2.15
N VAL A 59 -11.41 8.40 -2.79
CA VAL A 59 -10.40 9.34 -3.28
C VAL A 59 -10.56 10.68 -2.57
N PRO A 60 -9.86 10.90 -1.44
CA PRO A 60 -9.93 12.16 -0.72
C PRO A 60 -9.08 13.24 -1.42
N LYS A 61 -9.35 14.50 -1.09
CA LYS A 61 -8.58 15.65 -1.53
C LYS A 61 -7.23 15.68 -0.80
N GLU A 62 -6.19 16.11 -1.51
CA GLU A 62 -4.88 16.32 -0.91
C GLU A 62 -4.85 17.64 -0.13
N ILE A 63 -4.44 17.58 1.13
CA ILE A 63 -4.38 18.73 2.04
C ILE A 63 -2.97 19.33 2.17
N PHE A 64 -1.96 18.67 1.59
CA PHE A 64 -0.59 19.15 1.63
C PHE A 64 -0.43 20.43 0.80
N GLN A 65 0.36 21.39 1.30
CA GLN A 65 0.53 22.69 0.66
C GLN A 65 1.03 22.54 -0.79
N ASN A 66 0.36 23.22 -1.72
CA ASN A 66 0.65 23.21 -3.16
C ASN A 66 0.61 21.82 -3.82
N GLU A 67 0.03 20.79 -3.18
CA GLU A 67 -0.24 19.53 -3.86
C GLU A 67 -1.38 19.73 -4.86
N ARG A 68 -1.10 19.46 -6.13
CA ARG A 68 -2.07 19.66 -7.22
C ARG A 68 -2.54 18.36 -7.84
N ARG A 69 -1.90 17.24 -7.51
CA ARG A 69 -2.24 15.91 -8.05
C ARG A 69 -3.45 15.34 -7.33
N VAL A 70 -4.16 14.48 -8.04
CA VAL A 70 -5.25 13.65 -7.51
C VAL A 70 -4.88 12.18 -7.70
N ALA A 71 -5.30 11.31 -6.77
CA ALA A 71 -4.87 9.92 -6.78
C ALA A 71 -5.50 9.10 -7.92
N LEU A 72 -6.73 9.45 -8.34
CA LEU A 72 -7.40 8.85 -9.49
C LEU A 72 -7.91 9.93 -10.46
N SER A 73 -7.64 9.71 -11.74
CA SER A 73 -8.26 10.47 -12.83
C SER A 73 -9.63 9.89 -13.19
N PRO A 74 -10.51 10.64 -13.87
CA PRO A 74 -11.80 10.13 -14.34
C PRO A 74 -11.68 8.83 -15.16
N ALA A 75 -10.62 8.69 -15.96
CA ALA A 75 -10.34 7.45 -16.69
C ALA A 75 -10.00 6.26 -15.77
N GLY A 76 -9.26 6.50 -14.68
CA GLY A 76 -8.98 5.48 -13.66
C GLY A 76 -10.25 5.05 -12.91
N VAL A 77 -11.14 6.00 -12.64
CA VAL A 77 -12.46 5.73 -12.05
C VAL A 77 -13.30 4.81 -12.93
N GLN A 78 -13.38 5.09 -14.24
CA GLN A 78 -14.10 4.22 -15.19
C GLN A 78 -13.55 2.79 -15.20
N ALA A 79 -12.23 2.64 -15.12
CA ALA A 79 -11.59 1.32 -15.08
C ALA A 79 -11.99 0.52 -13.82
N LEU A 80 -12.03 1.16 -12.65
CA LEU A 80 -12.44 0.53 -11.39
C LEU A 80 -13.92 0.16 -11.38
N ILE A 81 -14.78 1.03 -11.91
CA ILE A 81 -16.22 0.76 -12.02
C ILE A 81 -16.47 -0.40 -12.98
N LYS A 82 -15.71 -0.49 -14.08
CA LYS A 82 -15.78 -1.63 -15.02
C LYS A 82 -15.39 -2.95 -14.36
N GLN A 83 -14.49 -2.94 -13.37
CA GLN A 83 -14.16 -4.11 -12.56
C GLN A 83 -15.24 -4.45 -11.51
N GLY A 84 -16.14 -3.50 -11.22
CA GLY A 84 -17.29 -3.68 -10.32
C GLY A 84 -17.12 -3.05 -8.93
N PHE A 85 -16.14 -2.18 -8.73
CA PHE A 85 -15.98 -1.40 -7.49
C PHE A 85 -16.93 -0.21 -7.45
N ASN A 86 -17.33 0.19 -6.24
CA ASN A 86 -17.97 1.49 -6.03
C ASN A 86 -16.89 2.52 -5.79
N VAL A 87 -16.95 3.68 -6.46
CA VAL A 87 -15.95 4.74 -6.30
C VAL A 87 -16.63 5.98 -5.71
N VAL A 88 -16.07 6.49 -4.62
CA VAL A 88 -16.45 7.75 -3.98
C VAL A 88 -15.28 8.72 -4.09
N VAL A 89 -15.56 9.98 -4.45
CA VAL A 89 -14.56 11.04 -4.62
C VAL A 89 -14.96 12.22 -3.75
N GLU A 90 -14.00 12.85 -3.08
CA GLU A 90 -14.26 14.07 -2.32
C GLU A 90 -14.54 15.24 -3.26
N SER A 91 -15.51 16.09 -2.92
CA SER A 91 -15.80 17.27 -3.73
C SER A 91 -14.59 18.19 -3.87
N GLY A 92 -14.30 18.59 -5.10
CA GLY A 92 -13.16 19.45 -5.43
C GLY A 92 -11.79 18.79 -5.27
N ALA A 93 -11.71 17.45 -5.18
CA ALA A 93 -10.44 16.73 -5.13
C ALA A 93 -9.62 16.89 -6.42
N GLY A 94 -10.30 16.95 -7.56
CA GLY A 94 -9.66 17.03 -8.89
C GLY A 94 -9.44 18.44 -9.43
N GLU A 95 -10.00 19.48 -8.79
CA GLU A 95 -9.90 20.87 -9.28
C GLU A 95 -8.46 21.32 -9.54
N PRO A 96 -7.47 21.08 -8.65
CA PRO A 96 -6.10 21.49 -8.90
C PRO A 96 -5.43 20.75 -10.08
N SER A 97 -5.95 19.55 -10.39
CA SER A 97 -5.55 18.72 -11.54
C SER A 97 -6.37 19.00 -12.81
N LYS A 98 -7.24 20.01 -12.82
CA LYS A 98 -8.16 20.34 -13.93
C LYS A 98 -9.20 19.25 -14.24
N PHE A 99 -9.57 18.46 -13.24
CA PHE A 99 -10.67 17.49 -13.33
C PHE A 99 -11.82 17.98 -12.45
N PRO A 100 -12.85 18.62 -13.01
CA PRO A 100 -13.98 19.09 -12.23
C PRO A 100 -14.90 17.91 -11.84
N ASP A 101 -15.70 18.10 -10.80
CA ASP A 101 -16.53 17.05 -10.17
C ASP A 101 -17.53 16.41 -11.16
N GLU A 102 -17.97 17.14 -12.19
CA GLU A 102 -18.85 16.60 -13.22
C GLU A 102 -18.20 15.47 -14.02
N GLN A 103 -16.88 15.52 -14.26
CA GLN A 103 -16.18 14.47 -14.99
C GLN A 103 -16.10 13.17 -14.18
N TYR A 104 -15.99 13.27 -12.85
CA TYR A 104 -16.05 12.10 -11.97
C TYR A 104 -17.46 11.51 -11.93
N THR A 105 -18.48 12.36 -11.89
CA THR A 105 -19.88 11.92 -11.91
C THR A 105 -20.22 11.24 -13.24
N GLN A 106 -19.76 11.78 -14.37
CA GLN A 106 -19.91 11.16 -15.70
C GLN A 106 -19.15 9.83 -15.82
N ALA A 107 -18.01 9.70 -15.13
CA ALA A 107 -17.29 8.44 -15.04
C ALA A 107 -18.01 7.38 -14.18
N GLY A 108 -19.05 7.76 -13.43
CA GLY A 108 -19.85 6.89 -12.57
C GLY A 108 -19.42 6.87 -11.11
N ALA A 109 -18.51 7.76 -10.69
CA ALA A 109 -18.22 7.97 -9.28
C ALA A 109 -19.31 8.78 -8.60
N THR A 110 -19.39 8.64 -7.27
CA THR A 110 -20.26 9.46 -6.42
C THR A 110 -19.43 10.49 -5.68
N ILE A 111 -19.88 11.74 -5.67
CA ILE A 111 -19.22 12.82 -4.93
C ILE A 111 -19.73 12.82 -3.49
N LYS A 112 -18.82 12.87 -2.51
CA LYS A 112 -19.13 12.86 -1.08
C LYS A 112 -18.24 13.81 -0.28
N ASP A 113 -18.59 14.01 0.99
CA ASP A 113 -17.78 14.76 1.94
C ASP A 113 -16.54 13.97 2.41
N LEU A 114 -15.52 14.68 2.85
CA LEU A 114 -14.23 14.13 3.31
C LEU A 114 -14.38 12.95 4.29
N LYS A 115 -15.29 13.07 5.27
CA LYS A 115 -15.49 12.04 6.30
C LYS A 115 -15.99 10.72 5.71
N ASP A 116 -16.93 10.81 4.76
CA ASP A 116 -17.50 9.63 4.11
C ASP A 116 -16.50 8.98 3.15
N VAL A 117 -15.65 9.79 2.51
CA VAL A 117 -14.61 9.30 1.60
C VAL A 117 -13.51 8.56 2.37
N LEU A 118 -13.04 9.10 3.49
CA LEU A 118 -12.05 8.43 4.36
C LEU A 118 -12.59 7.18 5.06
N ALA A 119 -13.91 7.09 5.26
CA ALA A 119 -14.57 5.90 5.82
C ALA A 119 -14.72 4.73 4.82
N SER A 120 -14.15 4.84 3.61
CA SER A 120 -14.18 3.79 2.58
C SER A 120 -13.33 2.56 2.95
N ASP A 121 -13.62 1.42 2.32
CA ASP A 121 -12.86 0.17 2.55
C ASP A 121 -11.45 0.24 1.99
N VAL A 122 -11.29 0.93 0.85
CA VAL A 122 -10.00 1.21 0.22
C VAL A 122 -9.86 2.71 0.07
N VAL A 123 -8.84 3.30 0.67
CA VAL A 123 -8.52 4.73 0.53
C VAL A 123 -7.29 4.86 -0.35
N VAL A 124 -7.40 5.65 -1.42
CA VAL A 124 -6.32 5.86 -2.39
C VAL A 124 -5.90 7.32 -2.34
N LYS A 125 -4.67 7.56 -1.88
CA LYS A 125 -4.06 8.89 -1.77
C LYS A 125 -2.75 8.95 -2.53
N VAL A 126 -2.33 10.16 -2.88
CA VAL A 126 -0.99 10.37 -3.43
C VAL A 126 0.00 10.34 -2.27
N ARG A 127 -0.14 11.24 -1.30
CA ARG A 127 0.79 11.35 -0.17
C ARG A 127 0.30 10.57 1.05
N ALA A 128 1.21 10.38 2.00
CA ALA A 128 0.87 9.84 3.30
C ALA A 128 -0.22 10.69 3.97
N PRO A 129 -1.16 10.08 4.71
CA PRO A 129 -2.13 10.82 5.49
C PRO A 129 -1.45 11.74 6.50
N ILE A 130 -1.96 12.97 6.66
CA ILE A 130 -1.39 13.94 7.60
C ILE A 130 -2.46 14.48 8.57
N PHE A 131 -2.02 15.32 9.52
CA PHE A 131 -2.95 16.07 10.35
C PHE A 131 -3.72 17.08 9.50
N ASN A 132 -5.06 17.03 9.55
CA ASN A 132 -5.89 17.96 8.81
C ASN A 132 -6.22 19.19 9.67
N PRO A 133 -5.66 20.38 9.38
CA PRO A 133 -5.92 21.59 10.15
C PRO A 133 -7.36 22.10 10.03
N ALA A 134 -8.09 21.75 8.96
CA ALA A 134 -9.48 22.19 8.78
C ALA A 134 -10.46 21.44 9.69
N VAL A 135 -10.16 20.16 9.99
CA VAL A 135 -11.01 19.30 10.84
C VAL A 135 -10.45 19.19 12.26
N GLY A 136 -9.16 19.49 12.45
CA GLY A 136 -8.48 19.40 13.75
C GLY A 136 -8.14 17.97 14.18
N VAL A 137 -8.17 17.02 13.25
CA VAL A 137 -8.02 15.58 13.50
C VAL A 137 -7.06 14.99 12.46
N HIS A 138 -6.32 13.93 12.84
CA HIS A 138 -5.47 13.20 11.92
C HIS A 138 -6.30 12.38 10.92
N GLU A 139 -5.95 12.36 9.63
CA GLU A 139 -6.72 11.63 8.61
C GLU A 139 -6.86 10.13 8.93
N VAL A 140 -5.85 9.53 9.55
CA VAL A 140 -5.86 8.11 9.99
C VAL A 140 -6.95 7.83 11.02
N GLU A 141 -7.31 8.79 11.87
CA GLU A 141 -8.36 8.59 12.88
C GLU A 141 -9.75 8.51 12.24
N MET A 142 -9.95 9.22 11.12
CA MET A 142 -11.19 9.22 10.34
C MET A 142 -11.35 7.98 9.46
N MET A 143 -10.29 7.19 9.30
CA MET A 143 -10.35 5.93 8.55
C MET A 143 -11.06 4.83 9.34
N LYS A 144 -11.75 3.97 8.59
CA LYS A 144 -12.38 2.75 9.08
C LYS A 144 -11.32 1.75 9.57
N ASP A 145 -11.65 1.00 10.62
CA ASP A 145 -10.80 -0.08 11.10
C ASP A 145 -10.68 -1.18 10.02
N ALA A 146 -9.47 -1.73 9.87
CA ALA A 146 -9.15 -2.71 8.81
C ALA A 146 -9.33 -2.21 7.36
N ALA A 147 -9.36 -0.90 7.13
CA ALA A 147 -9.32 -0.32 5.78
C ALA A 147 -7.98 -0.59 5.09
N THR A 148 -7.98 -0.59 3.76
CA THR A 148 -6.78 -0.65 2.92
C THR A 148 -6.36 0.74 2.48
N LEU A 149 -5.13 1.14 2.76
CA LEU A 149 -4.56 2.42 2.34
C LEU A 149 -3.52 2.19 1.23
N ILE A 150 -3.69 2.87 0.10
CA ILE A 150 -2.72 2.89 -0.99
C ILE A 150 -2.20 4.32 -1.14
N SER A 151 -0.93 4.54 -0.80
CA SER A 151 -0.28 5.87 -0.90
C SER A 151 1.24 5.78 -0.81
N PHE A 152 1.94 6.91 -0.98
CA PHE A 152 3.35 7.02 -0.60
C PHE A 152 3.48 7.20 0.91
N ILE A 153 4.12 6.25 1.60
CA ILE A 153 4.17 6.22 3.07
C ILE A 153 5.57 6.55 3.59
N TYR A 154 6.62 6.10 2.89
CA TYR A 154 8.01 6.25 3.37
C TYR A 154 8.17 5.68 4.79
N PRO A 155 7.94 4.36 4.98
CA PRO A 155 7.81 3.75 6.30
C PRO A 155 9.08 3.87 7.17
N ALA A 156 10.25 3.98 6.55
CA ALA A 156 11.52 4.18 7.26
C ALA A 156 11.63 5.58 7.89
N GLN A 157 10.94 6.57 7.34
CA GLN A 157 10.99 7.97 7.78
C GLN A 157 9.87 8.32 8.76
N ASN A 158 8.74 7.59 8.72
CA ASN A 158 7.53 7.92 9.46
C ASN A 158 7.09 6.78 10.41
N PRO A 159 7.84 6.47 11.47
CA PRO A 159 7.47 5.40 12.41
C PRO A 159 6.17 5.70 13.16
N GLU A 160 5.93 6.95 13.55
CA GLU A 160 4.70 7.36 14.27
C GLU A 160 3.43 7.11 13.45
N LEU A 161 3.49 7.36 12.14
CA LEU A 161 2.38 7.11 11.22
C LEU A 161 2.10 5.62 11.06
N MET A 162 3.16 4.79 11.05
CA MET A 162 3.02 3.34 11.04
C MET A 162 2.39 2.82 12.33
N ASP A 163 2.72 3.39 13.48
CA ASP A 163 2.11 3.02 14.76
C ASP A 163 0.61 3.35 14.77
N MET A 164 0.22 4.53 14.29
CA MET A 164 -1.20 4.91 14.16
C MET A 164 -1.97 3.97 13.22
N LEU A 165 -1.40 3.64 12.05
CA LEU A 165 -2.02 2.71 11.10
C LEU A 165 -2.11 1.29 11.66
N SER A 166 -1.12 0.87 12.44
CA SER A 166 -1.09 -0.42 13.14
C SER A 166 -2.19 -0.52 14.20
N GLN A 167 -2.43 0.55 14.98
CA GLN A 167 -3.51 0.61 15.95
C GLN A 167 -4.90 0.44 15.29
N LYS A 168 -5.08 1.01 14.10
CA LYS A 168 -6.29 0.86 13.27
C LYS A 168 -6.41 -0.49 12.55
N LYS A 169 -5.38 -1.35 12.65
CA LYS A 169 -5.27 -2.62 11.91
C LYS A 169 -5.41 -2.42 10.39
N ALA A 170 -5.00 -1.26 9.89
CA ALA A 170 -5.13 -0.92 8.48
C ALA A 170 -4.12 -1.75 7.65
N THR A 171 -4.53 -2.16 6.45
CA THR A 171 -3.63 -2.79 5.48
C THR A 171 -3.02 -1.70 4.61
N VAL A 172 -1.70 -1.53 4.64
CA VAL A 172 -1.04 -0.41 3.96
C VAL A 172 -0.21 -0.92 2.79
N VAL A 173 -0.51 -0.43 1.59
CA VAL A 173 0.27 -0.67 0.37
C VAL A 173 1.09 0.58 0.07
N ALA A 174 2.37 0.52 0.42
CA ALA A 174 3.32 1.61 0.22
C ALA A 174 3.83 1.64 -1.23
N MET A 175 3.40 2.64 -2.00
CA MET A 175 3.79 2.79 -3.41
C MET A 175 5.28 3.12 -3.60
N ASP A 176 5.97 3.57 -2.56
CA ASP A 176 7.42 3.79 -2.56
C ASP A 176 8.23 2.49 -2.40
N GLN A 177 7.62 1.43 -1.85
CA GLN A 177 8.28 0.14 -1.60
C GLN A 177 8.00 -0.90 -2.70
N VAL A 178 7.50 -0.48 -3.86
CA VAL A 178 7.29 -1.37 -5.00
C VAL A 178 8.64 -1.93 -5.45
N PRO A 179 8.83 -3.27 -5.49
CA PRO A 179 10.10 -3.86 -5.88
C PRO A 179 10.40 -3.56 -7.35
N ARG A 180 11.65 -3.19 -7.64
CA ARG A 180 12.12 -2.89 -9.00
C ARG A 180 12.44 -4.18 -9.77
N VAL A 181 11.38 -4.88 -10.15
CA VAL A 181 11.43 -6.12 -10.96
C VAL A 181 10.58 -5.96 -12.22
N THR A 182 10.89 -6.72 -13.27
CA THR A 182 10.28 -6.60 -14.60
C THR A 182 8.75 -6.72 -14.57
N ILE A 183 8.20 -7.60 -13.74
CA ILE A 183 6.75 -7.81 -13.60
C ILE A 183 6.01 -6.64 -12.93
N ALA A 184 6.72 -5.83 -12.14
CA ALA A 184 6.14 -4.74 -11.35
C ALA A 184 6.42 -3.35 -11.95
N GLN A 185 7.19 -3.28 -13.04
CA GLN A 185 7.60 -2.03 -13.67
C GLN A 185 6.41 -1.17 -14.13
N GLY A 186 5.29 -1.79 -14.52
CA GLY A 186 4.06 -1.09 -14.89
C GLY A 186 3.35 -0.38 -13.72
N TYR A 187 3.71 -0.70 -12.48
CA TYR A 187 3.10 -0.15 -11.27
C TYR A 187 4.06 0.74 -10.47
N ASP A 188 5.28 0.97 -10.98
CA ASP A 188 6.29 1.80 -10.31
C ASP A 188 5.92 3.29 -10.43
N ALA A 189 5.33 3.80 -9.35
CA ALA A 189 4.93 5.19 -9.24
C ALA A 189 6.15 6.14 -9.15
N LEU A 190 7.28 5.71 -8.59
CA LEU A 190 8.49 6.54 -8.50
C LEU A 190 9.11 6.76 -9.88
N SER A 191 9.19 5.72 -10.70
CA SER A 191 9.65 5.82 -12.09
C SER A 191 8.76 6.77 -12.91
N SER A 192 7.44 6.67 -12.75
CA SER A 192 6.49 7.56 -13.43
C SER A 192 6.68 9.02 -13.02
N MET A 193 6.85 9.30 -11.72
CA MET A 193 7.08 10.66 -11.23
C MET A 193 8.46 11.20 -11.64
N ALA A 194 9.49 10.37 -11.65
CA ALA A 194 10.84 10.75 -12.10
C ALA A 194 10.85 11.16 -13.58
N ASN A 195 10.09 10.44 -14.43
CA ASN A 195 9.96 10.79 -15.85
C ASN A 195 9.30 12.17 -16.04
N ILE A 196 8.18 12.42 -15.34
CA ILE A 196 7.51 13.73 -15.38
C ILE A 196 8.44 14.84 -14.87
N ALA A 197 9.15 14.59 -13.76
CA ALA A 197 10.10 15.55 -13.20
C ALA A 197 11.24 15.90 -14.18
N GLY A 198 11.76 14.90 -14.91
CA GLY A 198 12.78 15.12 -15.94
C GLY A 198 12.29 16.03 -17.07
N TYR A 199 11.07 15.80 -17.57
CA TYR A 199 10.44 16.65 -18.59
C TYR A 199 10.19 18.08 -18.09
N VAL A 200 9.65 18.22 -16.88
CA VAL A 200 9.41 19.54 -16.26
C VAL A 200 10.74 20.27 -16.04
N CYS A 201 11.80 19.57 -15.61
CA CYS A 201 13.13 20.16 -15.46
C CYS A 201 13.66 20.69 -16.79
N GLY A 202 13.56 19.90 -17.87
CA GLY A 202 13.98 20.33 -19.22
C GLY A 202 13.22 21.57 -19.71
N THR A 203 11.90 21.56 -19.61
CA THR A 203 11.05 22.70 -20.03
C THR A 203 11.29 23.94 -19.17
N PHE A 204 11.52 23.78 -17.87
CA PHE A 204 11.85 24.87 -16.96
C PHE A 204 13.23 25.47 -17.22
N ASN A 205 14.23 24.65 -17.56
CA ASN A 205 15.55 25.14 -17.95
C ASN A 205 15.50 25.94 -19.27
N ALA A 206 14.68 25.47 -20.23
CA ALA A 206 14.46 26.19 -21.49
C ALA A 206 13.79 27.54 -21.26
N SER A 207 12.77 27.61 -20.40
CA SER A 207 12.06 28.87 -20.11
C SER A 207 12.92 29.90 -19.36
N ARG A 208 13.92 29.44 -18.60
CA ARG A 208 14.91 30.31 -17.93
C ARG A 208 16.06 30.79 -18.82
N GLY A 209 16.08 30.41 -20.10
CA GLY A 209 17.06 30.91 -21.05
C GLY A 209 18.49 30.46 -20.79
N VAL A 210 18.69 29.28 -20.17
CA VAL A 210 20.02 28.67 -20.04
C VAL A 210 20.53 28.36 -21.45
N ARG A 211 21.41 29.23 -21.95
CA ARG A 211 21.73 29.43 -23.37
C ARG A 211 22.48 28.31 -24.09
N SER A 212 22.59 27.11 -23.53
CA SER A 212 23.41 26.05 -24.12
C SER A 212 22.81 24.65 -23.94
N PHE A 213 21.60 24.43 -24.45
CA PHE A 213 21.11 23.06 -24.71
C PHE A 213 21.38 22.61 -26.15
N LEU A 214 21.38 23.56 -27.11
CA LEU A 214 21.55 23.30 -28.54
C LEU A 214 22.87 23.84 -29.13
N SER A 215 23.65 24.61 -28.37
CA SER A 215 24.96 25.08 -28.86
C SER A 215 25.99 23.98 -28.67
N GLY A 216 26.03 23.03 -29.61
CA GLY A 216 27.28 22.44 -30.04
C GLY A 216 28.14 23.54 -30.63
N SER A 217 28.78 24.34 -29.78
CA SER A 217 29.77 25.31 -30.23
C SER A 217 31.03 24.52 -30.54
N SER A 218 31.14 24.05 -31.79
CA SER A 218 32.43 23.93 -32.46
C SER A 218 33.07 25.33 -32.42
N ARG A 219 33.92 25.55 -31.42
CA ARG A 219 34.95 26.58 -31.46
C ARG A 219 36.30 25.86 -31.44
N VAL A 220 36.75 25.56 -32.64
CA VAL A 220 38.18 25.47 -32.99
C VAL A 220 38.59 26.87 -33.43
#